data_AF-A0A2S3U697-F1
#
_entry.id   AF-A0A2S3U697-F1
#
_cell.length_a   1.000
_cell.length_b   1.000
_cell.length_c   1.000
_cell.angle_alpha   90.00
_cell.angle_beta   90.00
_cell.angle_gamma   90.00
#
_symmetry.space_group_name_H-M   'P 1'
#
loop_
_entity.id
_entity.type
_entity.pdbx_description
1 polymer ?
#
loop_
_entity_poly.entity_id
_entity_poly.type
_entity_poly.pdbx_seq_one_letter_code
_entity_poly.pdbx_strand_id
1 'polypeptide(L)'
;MLLPVSQVASLVNALNLTWVDKVYLNEIPKEEPDNTDSTVMLLQETDSSPAYLANNTFKGLAMGVEIQIFYKVDLADDFNPLEAEIALMKILKESAG
;
A
#
# COMPACT_ATOMS: atom_id res chain seq x y z
N MET A 1 7.16 12.87 -14.08
CA MET A 1 6.49 11.57 -13.82
C MET A 1 6.14 11.54 -12.35
N LEU A 2 4.89 11.29 -12.00
CA LEU A 2 4.55 10.96 -10.60
C LEU A 2 5.12 9.58 -10.29
N LEU A 3 5.78 9.46 -9.13
CA LEU A 3 6.23 8.17 -8.62
C LEU A 3 5.03 7.23 -8.50
N PRO A 4 5.17 5.93 -8.80
CA PRO A 4 4.09 4.95 -8.67
C PRO A 4 3.50 4.95 -7.26
N VAL A 5 4.31 5.15 -6.22
CA VAL A 5 3.83 5.31 -4.84
C VAL A 5 2.91 6.51 -4.67
N SER A 6 3.17 7.64 -5.34
CA SER A 6 2.30 8.82 -5.28
C SER A 6 0.96 8.61 -5.97
N GLN A 7 0.92 7.79 -7.03
CA GLN A 7 -0.33 7.43 -7.70
C GLN A 7 -1.19 6.53 -6.81
N VAL A 8 -0.58 5.51 -6.20
CA VAL A 8 -1.26 4.63 -5.24
C VAL A 8 -1.74 5.44 -4.02
N ALA A 9 -0.90 6.33 -3.48
CA ALA A 9 -1.27 7.20 -2.37
C ALA A 9 -2.46 8.11 -2.70
N SER A 10 -2.50 8.65 -3.93
CA SER A 10 -3.63 9.48 -4.38
C SER A 10 -4.91 8.65 -4.52
N LEU A 11 -4.81 7.42 -5.02
CA LEU A 11 -5.93 6.50 -5.10
C LEU A 11 -6.45 6.13 -3.70
N VAL A 12 -5.56 5.72 -2.79
CA VAL A 12 -5.92 5.37 -1.41
C VAL A 12 -6.59 6.55 -0.69
N ASN A 13 -6.05 7.77 -0.85
CA ASN A 13 -6.70 8.98 -0.33
C ASN A 13 -8.08 9.24 -0.96
N ALA A 14 -8.23 9.00 -2.27
CA ALA A 14 -9.50 9.15 -2.96
C ALA A 14 -10.56 8.11 -2.51
N LEU A 15 -10.12 6.92 -2.10
CA LEU A 15 -11.00 5.88 -1.55
C LEU A 15 -11.53 6.19 -0.15
N ASN A 16 -10.91 7.14 0.54
CA ASN A 16 -11.33 7.63 1.86
C ASN A 16 -11.67 6.48 2.83
N LEU A 17 -10.72 5.54 2.95
CA LEU A 17 -10.88 4.30 3.72
C LEU A 17 -11.12 4.64 5.19
N THR A 18 -12.36 4.45 5.67
CA THR A 18 -12.76 4.81 7.04
C THR A 18 -12.10 3.99 8.14
N TRP A 19 -11.41 2.91 7.76
CA TRP A 19 -10.71 1.99 8.67
C TRP A 19 -9.20 2.22 8.70
N VAL A 20 -8.68 3.14 7.89
CA VAL A 20 -7.27 3.55 7.89
C VAL A 20 -7.19 4.96 8.46
N ASP A 21 -6.54 5.09 9.62
CA ASP A 21 -6.38 6.40 10.27
C ASP A 21 -5.27 7.23 9.62
N LYS A 22 -4.17 6.56 9.24
CA LYS A 22 -2.99 7.23 8.68
C LYS A 22 -2.38 6.46 7.53
N VAL A 23 -1.90 7.20 6.54
CA VAL A 23 -1.15 6.66 5.40
C VAL A 23 0.23 7.32 5.36
N TYR A 24 1.29 6.51 5.50
CA TYR A 24 2.68 6.93 5.40
C TYR A 24 3.29 6.54 4.06
N LEU A 25 4.21 7.36 3.58
CA LEU A 25 4.98 7.14 2.36
C LEU A 25 6.44 6.90 2.76
N ASN A 26 7.05 5.87 2.20
CA ASN A 26 8.45 5.46 2.36
C ASN A 26 8.86 5.01 3.77
N GLU A 27 8.41 5.68 4.84
CA GLU A 27 8.76 5.33 6.22
C GLU A 27 7.69 5.79 7.23
N ILE A 28 7.54 5.03 8.31
CA ILE A 28 6.78 5.46 9.50
C ILE A 28 7.78 6.18 10.43
N PRO A 29 7.48 7.42 10.88
CA PRO A 29 8.36 8.14 11.78
C PRO A 29 8.59 7.38 13.09
N LYS A 30 9.85 7.30 13.53
CA LYS A 30 10.27 6.58 14.75
C LYS A 30 9.72 7.16 16.06
N GLU A 31 8.97 8.26 16.02
CA GLU A 31 8.26 8.86 17.15
C GLU A 31 6.82 8.32 17.33
N GLU A 32 6.32 7.50 16.39
CA GLU A 32 5.03 6.79 16.46
C GLU A 32 5.08 5.29 16.90
N PRO A 33 6.13 4.73 17.54
CA PRO A 33 6.31 3.28 17.60
C PRO A 33 5.37 2.53 18.55
N ASP A 34 4.49 3.23 19.29
CA ASP A 34 3.57 2.62 20.25
C ASP A 34 2.10 2.98 19.98
N ASN A 35 1.77 3.41 18.77
CA ASN A 35 0.38 3.73 18.44
C ASN A 35 -0.41 2.45 18.14
N THR A 36 -0.89 1.80 19.20
CA THR A 36 -1.70 0.57 19.13
C THR A 36 -3.18 0.84 18.88
N ASP A 37 -3.61 2.11 18.91
CA ASP A 37 -5.00 2.53 18.80
C ASP A 37 -5.42 2.85 17.36
N SER A 38 -4.45 3.08 16.46
CA SER A 38 -4.68 3.52 15.08
C SER A 38 -4.28 2.45 14.06
N THR A 39 -5.07 2.32 13.00
CA THR A 39 -4.67 1.51 11.84
C THR A 39 -3.85 2.36 10.89
N VAL A 40 -2.63 1.91 10.62
CA VAL A 40 -1.66 2.65 9.82
C VAL A 40 -1.35 1.87 8.54
N MET A 41 -1.35 2.56 7.40
CA MET A 41 -0.94 2.02 6.12
C MET A 41 0.40 2.62 5.71
N LEU A 42 1.37 1.79 5.36
CA LEU A 42 2.67 2.18 4.86
C LEU A 42 2.79 1.78 3.39
N LEU A 43 3.06 2.77 2.54
CA LEU A 43 3.27 2.61 1.11
C LEU A 43 4.76 2.81 0.81
N GLN A 44 5.42 1.79 0.28
CA GLN A 44 6.84 1.84 -0.09
C GLN A 44 7.02 1.43 -1.54
N GLU A 45 8.03 2.01 -2.20
CA GLU A 45 8.47 1.52 -3.50
C GLU A 45 9.32 0.27 -3.27
N THR A 46 8.95 -0.85 -3.89
CA THR A 46 9.82 -2.03 -3.88
C THR A 46 10.87 -1.90 -4.98
N ASP A 47 12.06 -2.42 -4.69
CA ASP A 47 13.17 -2.45 -5.63
C ASP A 47 12.71 -3.11 -6.94
N SER A 48 12.81 -2.34 -8.02
CA SER A 48 12.40 -2.74 -9.36
C SER A 48 13.35 -3.80 -9.88
N SER A 49 13.13 -5.05 -9.48
CA SER A 49 13.90 -6.17 -10.01
C SER A 49 13.61 -6.31 -11.51
N PRO A 50 14.63 -6.54 -12.36
CA PRO A 50 14.42 -6.78 -13.79
C PRO A 50 13.58 -8.06 -13.97
N ALA A 51 12.29 -7.90 -14.24
CA ALA A 51 11.32 -9.00 -14.21
C ALA A 51 11.48 -10.01 -15.36
N TYR A 52 12.31 -9.74 -16.37
CA TYR A 52 12.48 -10.64 -17.52
C TYR A 52 13.92 -10.68 -18.04
N LEU A 53 14.67 -11.72 -17.62
CA LEU A 53 15.83 -12.21 -18.36
C LEU A 53 15.34 -13.08 -19.53
N ALA A 54 14.83 -12.44 -20.59
CA ALA A 54 14.59 -13.10 -21.86
C ALA A 54 15.37 -12.37 -22.95
N ASN A 55 16.47 -12.98 -23.42
CA ASN A 55 17.22 -12.58 -24.61
C ASN A 55 17.83 -11.17 -24.60
N ASN A 56 18.66 -10.87 -23.58
CA ASN A 56 19.66 -9.80 -23.62
C ASN A 56 19.14 -8.38 -23.97
N THR A 57 17.84 -8.13 -23.82
CA THR A 57 17.19 -6.86 -24.17
C THR A 57 16.21 -6.47 -23.06
N PHE A 58 16.47 -5.35 -22.39
CA PHE A 58 15.59 -4.76 -21.37
C PHE A 58 14.24 -4.36 -22.02
N LYS A 59 13.11 -4.95 -21.60
CA LYS A 59 11.78 -4.69 -22.18
C LYS A 59 10.76 -4.03 -21.24
N GLY A 60 11.09 -3.84 -19.96
CA GLY A 60 10.21 -3.13 -19.03
C GLY A 60 10.80 -3.02 -17.63
N LEU A 61 10.50 -1.93 -16.95
CA LEU A 61 10.71 -1.76 -15.51
C LEU A 61 9.47 -2.26 -14.79
N ALA A 62 9.61 -3.32 -13.98
CA ALA A 62 8.57 -3.72 -13.04
C ALA A 62 8.73 -2.83 -11.79
N MET A 63 8.05 -1.69 -11.79
CA MET A 63 7.93 -0.86 -10.60
C MET A 63 6.83 -1.46 -9.73
N GLY A 64 7.19 -1.99 -8.56
CA GLY A 64 6.22 -2.46 -7.58
C GLY A 64 6.04 -1.42 -6.48
N VAL A 65 4.82 -1.33 -5.97
CA VAL A 65 4.52 -0.62 -4.72
C VAL A 65 4.16 -1.69 -3.70
N GLU A 66 4.86 -1.71 -2.58
CA GLU A 66 4.53 -2.53 -1.42
C GLU A 66 3.58 -1.74 -0.52
N ILE A 67 2.49 -2.39 -0.12
CA ILE A 67 1.49 -1.85 0.81
C ILE A 67 1.54 -2.71 2.06
N GLN A 68 1.95 -2.13 3.18
CA GLN A 68 1.95 -2.78 4.49
C GLN A 68 0.85 -2.14 5.34
N ILE A 69 0.01 -2.94 5.97
CA ILE A 69 -1.08 -2.47 6.84
C ILE A 69 -0.81 -2.95 8.26
N PHE A 70 -0.70 -2.00 9.17
CA PHE A 70 -0.54 -2.21 10.60
C PHE A 70 -1.88 -1.93 11.27
N TYR A 71 -2.62 -2.98 11.59
CA TYR A 71 -3.89 -2.86 12.30
C TYR A 71 -3.67 -2.48 13.75
N LYS A 72 -4.59 -1.68 14.29
CA LYS A 72 -4.69 -1.45 15.73
C LYS A 72 -4.90 -2.76 16.50
N VAL A 73 -4.52 -2.77 17.77
CA VAL A 73 -4.65 -3.95 18.63
C VAL A 73 -6.11 -4.24 18.95
N ASP A 74 -6.91 -3.19 19.19
CA ASP A 74 -8.34 -3.29 19.47
C ASP A 74 -9.15 -3.06 18.19
N LEU A 75 -9.24 -4.10 17.36
CA LEU A 75 -10.10 -4.11 16.18
C LEU A 75 -11.56 -4.25 16.63
N ALA A 76 -12.46 -3.54 15.96
CA ALA A 76 -13.89 -3.72 16.20
C ALA A 76 -14.30 -5.16 15.89
N ASP A 77 -15.18 -5.75 16.70
CA ASP A 77 -15.62 -7.15 16.57
C ASP A 77 -16.19 -7.48 15.18
N ASP A 78 -16.81 -6.49 14.53
CA ASP A 78 -17.37 -6.56 13.17
C ASP A 78 -16.37 -6.23 12.05
N PHE A 79 -15.12 -5.88 12.37
CA PHE A 79 -14.12 -5.53 11.37
C PHE A 79 -13.27 -6.74 10.95
N ASN A 80 -13.40 -7.13 9.68
CA ASN A 80 -12.61 -8.20 9.10
C ASN A 80 -11.43 -7.64 8.28
N PRO A 81 -10.18 -7.69 8.79
CA PRO A 81 -9.00 -7.16 8.10
C PRO A 81 -8.77 -7.83 6.73
N LEU A 82 -9.01 -9.14 6.64
CA LEU A 82 -8.82 -9.89 5.40
C LEU A 82 -9.77 -9.40 4.29
N GLU A 83 -11.03 -9.12 4.62
CA GLU A 83 -11.99 -8.61 3.65
C GLU A 83 -11.66 -7.19 3.20
N ALA A 84 -11.19 -6.35 4.12
CA ALA A 84 -10.70 -5.00 3.81
C ALA A 84 -9.50 -5.04 2.85
N GLU A 85 -8.53 -5.93 3.09
CA GLU A 85 -7.39 -6.15 2.20
C GLU A 85 -7.80 -6.64 0.82
N ILE A 86 -8.72 -7.61 0.74
CA ILE A 86 -9.23 -8.11 -0.53
C ILE A 86 -9.96 -7.02 -1.32
N ALA A 87 -10.77 -6.20 -0.65
CA ALA A 87 -11.45 -5.08 -1.28
C ALA A 87 -10.45 -4.06 -1.83
N LEU A 88 -9.43 -3.70 -1.04
CA LEU A 88 -8.36 -2.80 -1.47
C LEU A 88 -7.61 -3.33 -2.69
N MET A 89 -7.21 -4.61 -2.67
CA MET A 89 -6.53 -5.26 -3.79
C MET A 89 -7.38 -5.29 -5.06
N LYS A 90 -8.68 -5.53 -4.95
CA LYS A 90 -9.61 -5.49 -6.11
C LYS A 90 -9.66 -4.10 -6.73
N ILE A 91 -9.81 -3.06 -5.91
CA ILE A 91 -9.88 -1.67 -6.38
C ILE A 91 -8.57 -1.24 -7.04
N LEU A 92 -7.43 -1.60 -6.46
CA LEU A 92 -6.11 -1.33 -7.04
C LEU A 92 -5.94 -2.03 -8.39
N LYS A 93 -6.40 -3.28 -8.50
CA LYS A 93 -6.39 -4.03 -9.76
C LYS A 93 -7.28 -3.39 -10.82
N GLU A 94 -8.48 -2.93 -10.46
CA GLU A 94 -9.40 -2.26 -11.39
C GLU A 94 -8.89 -0.89 -11.84
N SER A 95 -8.17 -0.16 -10.97
CA SER A 95 -7.62 1.16 -11.28
C SER A 95 -6.34 1.12 -12.12
N ALA A 96 -5.72 -0.06 -12.25
CA ALA A 96 -4.51 -0.28 -13.05
C ALA A 96 -4.79 -0.76 -14.49
N GLY A 97 -6.07 -0.90 -14.88
CA GLY A 97 -6.52 -1.27 -16.23
C GLY A 97 -6.92 -0.07 -17.07
#